data_AF-A0A1Z9E9L6-F1
#
_entry.id   AF-A0A1Z9E9L6-F1
#
_cell.length_a   1.000
_cell.length_b   1.000
_cell.length_c   1.000
_cell.angle_alpha   90.00
_cell.angle_beta   90.00
_cell.angle_gamma   90.00
#
_symmetry.space_group_name_H-M   'P 1'
#
loop_
_entity.id
_entity.type
_entity.pdbx_description
1 polymer ?
#
loop_
_entity_poly.entity_id
_entity_poly.type
_entity_poly.pdbx_seq_one_letter_code
_entity_poly.pdbx_strand_id
1 'polypeptide(L)' 'MYEELDTFERALQHFGTRVEVYTCMEMGGKISAEEAYQQIKEELKELKKVRKTWKKEQE' A
#
# COMPACT_ATOMS: atom_id res chain seq x y z
N MET A 1 4.00 -4.79 24.50
CA MET A 1 3.89 -3.40 24.01
C MET A 1 3.61 -3.48 22.52
N TYR A 2 2.43 -3.98 22.16
CA TYR A 2 1.95 -3.88 20.79
C TYR A 2 1.13 -2.61 20.77
N GLU A 3 1.75 -1.53 20.30
CA GLU A 3 1.01 -0.31 20.04
C GLU A 3 -0.09 -0.65 19.03
N GLU A 4 -1.35 -0.38 19.40
CA GLU A 4 -2.45 -0.55 18.46
C GLU A 4 -2.26 0.45 17.34
N LEU A 5 -1.72 -0.02 16.21
CA LEU A 5 -1.54 0.79 15.02
C LEU A 5 -2.87 1.44 14.65
N ASP A 6 -2.83 2.74 14.35
CA ASP A 6 -4.01 3.45 13.88
C ASP A 6 -4.42 2.97 12.47
N THR A 7 -5.62 3.38 12.03
CA THR A 7 -6.18 2.96 10.74
C THR A 7 -5.26 3.28 9.56
N PHE A 8 -4.50 4.37 9.63
CA PHE A 8 -3.58 4.78 8.57
C PHE A 8 -2.27 4.00 8.64
N GLU A 9 -1.70 3.77 9.82
CA GLU A 9 -0.48 2.98 10.02
C GLU A 9 -0.67 1.53 9.57
N ARG A 10 -1.83 0.92 9.85
CA ARG A 10 -2.18 -0.41 9.31
C ARG A 10 -2.27 -0.39 7.79
N ALA A 11 -2.89 0.63 7.21
CA ALA A 11 -2.97 0.77 5.76
C ALA A 11 -1.58 0.96 5.13
N LEU A 12 -0.68 1.68 5.79
CA LEU A 12 0.70 1.87 5.36
C LEU A 12 1.50 0.56 5.40
N GLN A 13 1.33 -0.25 6.45
CA GLN A 13 1.94 -1.58 6.54
C GLN A 13 1.45 -2.49 5.41
N HIS A 14 0.13 -2.56 5.18
CA HIS A 14 -0.45 -3.35 4.09
C HIS A 14 0.02 -2.87 2.71
N PHE A 15 0.15 -1.56 2.52
CA PHE A 15 0.72 -1.00 1.29
C PHE A 15 2.13 -1.53 1.05
N GLY A 16 3.01 -1.48 2.08
CA GLY A 16 4.37 -2.00 1.98
C GLY A 16 4.42 -3.48 1.59
N THR A 17 3.62 -4.33 2.26
CA THR A 17 3.53 -5.75 1.93
C THR A 17 3.03 -6.00 0.51
N ARG A 18 2.05 -5.23 0.02
CA ARG A 18 1.54 -5.39 -1.35
C ARG A 18 2.56 -5.00 -2.40
N VAL A 19 3.30 -3.90 -2.17
CA VAL A 19 4.41 -3.49 -3.06
C VAL A 19 5.44 -4.61 -3.17
N GLU A 20 5.86 -5.17 -2.03
CA GLU A 20 6.81 -6.28 -2.00
C GLU A 20 6.30 -7.50 -2.77
N VAL A 21 5.02 -7.87 -2.60
CA VAL A 21 4.40 -8.96 -3.37
C VAL A 21 4.44 -8.69 -4.87
N TYR A 22 4.08 -7.47 -5.33
CA TYR A 22 4.15 -7.15 -6.77
C TYR A 22 5.57 -7.19 -7.30
N THR A 23 6.55 -6.71 -6.53
CA THR A 23 7.98 -6.82 -6.90
C THR A 23 8.41 -8.28 -7.00
N CYS A 24 8.04 -9.14 -6.04
CA CYS A 24 8.35 -10.57 -6.10
C CYS A 24 7.67 -11.27 -7.29
N MET A 25 6.43 -10.88 -7.63
CA MET A 25 5.72 -11.42 -8.80
C MET A 25 6.40 -11.02 -10.11
N GLU A 26 6.90 -9.78 -10.20
CA GLU A 26 7.68 -9.29 -11.34
C GLU A 26 9.01 -10.03 -11.47
N MET A 27 9.78 -10.12 -10.37
CA MET A 27 11.04 -10.87 -10.33
C MET A 27 10.85 -12.36 -10.66
N GLY A 28 9.70 -12.94 -10.29
CA GLY A 28 9.31 -14.31 -10.59
C GLY A 28 8.77 -14.52 -12.01
N GLY A 29 8.75 -13.47 -12.85
CA GLY A 29 8.25 -13.51 -14.23
C GLY A 29 6.75 -13.79 -14.35
N LYS A 30 5.97 -13.56 -13.28
CA LYS A 30 4.52 -13.78 -13.26
C LYS A 30 3.74 -12.60 -13.84
N ILE A 31 4.29 -11.41 -13.72
CA ILE A 31 3.77 -10.16 -14.29
C ILE A 31 4.92 -9.39 -14.92
N SER A 32 4.61 -8.52 -15.88
CA SER A 32 5.58 -7.58 -16.44
C SER A 32 5.89 -6.43 -15.47
N ALA A 33 7.02 -5.75 -15.68
CA ALA A 33 7.38 -4.55 -14.94
C ALA A 33 6.32 -3.44 -15.05
N GLU A 34 5.69 -3.31 -16.22
CA GLU A 34 4.60 -2.34 -16.43
C GLU A 34 3.36 -2.69 -15.62
N GLU A 35 2.95 -3.96 -15.62
CA GLU A 35 1.83 -4.43 -14.79
C GLU A 35 2.11 -4.22 -13.31
N ALA A 36 3.31 -4.58 -12.83
CA ALA A 36 3.70 -4.33 -11.44
C ALA A 36 3.64 -2.84 -11.08
N TYR A 37 4.14 -1.97 -11.95
CA TYR A 37 4.09 -0.52 -11.77
C TYR A 37 2.65 0.00 -11.68
N GLN A 38 1.76 -0.41 -12.59
CA GLN A 38 0.36 0.04 -12.55
C GLN A 38 -0.35 -0.41 -11.28
N GLN A 39 -0.10 -1.64 -10.82
CA GLN A 39 -0.67 -2.13 -9.56
C GLN A 39 -0.19 -1.33 -8.35
N ILE A 40 1.12 -1.10 -8.24
CA ILE A 40 1.71 -0.27 -7.16
C ILE A 40 1.13 1.16 -7.18
N LYS A 41 0.93 1.71 -8.38
CA LYS A 41 0.34 3.05 -8.56
C LYS A 41 -1.10 3.12 -8.09
N GLU A 42 -1.92 2.10 -8.35
CA GLU A 42 -3.30 2.04 -7.84
C GLU A 42 -3.32 1.90 -6.31
N GLU A 43 -2.48 1.03 -5.74
CA GLU A 43 -2.34 0.91 -4.28
C GLU A 43 -1.94 2.24 -3.61
N LEU A 44 -1.04 3.00 -4.23
CA LEU A 44 -0.66 4.33 -3.73
C LEU A 44 -1.84 5.33 -3.75
N LYS A 45 -2.74 5.23 -4.75
CA LYS A 45 -3.95 6.06 -4.77
C LYS A 45 -4.89 5.71 -3.63
N GLU A 46 -5.09 4.44 -3.33
CA GLU A 46 -5.90 3.99 -2.20
C GLU A 46 -5.32 4.45 -0.87
N LEU A 47 -4.00 4.31 -0.67
CA LEU A 47 -3.34 4.81 0.53
C LEU A 47 -3.53 6.33 0.72
N LYS A 48 -3.44 7.10 -0.37
CA LYS A 48 -3.69 8.56 -0.32
C LYS A 48 -5.13 8.89 0.08
N LYS A 49 -6.12 8.09 -0.32
CA LYS A 49 -7.51 8.26 0.11
C LYS A 49 -7.63 8.01 1.61
N VAL A 50 -7.07 6.91 2.11
CA VAL A 50 -7.07 6.58 3.56
C VAL A 50 -6.41 7.70 4.36
N ARG A 51 -5.23 8.19 3.92
CA ARG A 51 -4.54 9.31 4.58
C ARG A 51 -5.41 10.57 4.65
N LYS A 52 -6.15 10.88 3.58
CA LYS A 52 -7.02 12.06 3.53
C LYS A 52 -8.21 11.92 4.48
N THR A 53 -8.77 10.73 4.61
CA THR A 53 -9.86 10.43 5.56
C THR A 53 -9.34 10.51 7.00
N TRP A 54 -8.25 9.80 7.31
CA TRP A 54 -7.62 9.85 8.63
C TRP A 54 -7.28 11.28 9.06
N LYS A 55 -6.71 12.10 8.17
CA LYS A 55 -6.40 13.50 8.49
C LYS A 55 -7.64 14.31 8.89
N LYS A 56 -8.79 14.07 8.24
CA LYS A 56 -10.05 14.75 8.58
C LYS A 56 -10.64 14.27 9.90
N GLU A 57 -10.41 13.03 10.30
CA GLU A 57 -10.88 12.48 11.57
C GLU A 57 -10.05 12.99 12.77
N GLN A 58 -8.84 13.49 12.51
CA GLN A 58 -7.93 14.07 13.51
C GLN A 58 -8.00 15.61 13.58
N GLU A 59 -8.79 16.26 12.72
CA GLU A 59 -9.08 17.71 12.73
C GLU A 59 -10.36 18.02 13.52
#